data_AF-A0A6M3LE94-F1
#
_entry.id   AF-A0A6M3LE94-F1
#
_cell.length_a   1.000
_cell.length_b   1.000
_cell.length_c   1.000
_cell.angle_alpha   90.00
_cell.angle_beta   90.00
_cell.angle_gamma   90.00
#
_symmetry.space_group_name_H-M   'P 1'
#
loop_
_entity.id
_entity.type
_entity.pdbx_description
1 polymer ?
#
loop_
_entity_poly.entity_id
_entity_poly.type
_entity_poly.pdbx_seq_one_letter_code
_entity_poly.pdbx_strand_id
1 'polypeptide(L)' 'MLKEKIMRTINLTIDEGLRPIKMTCARCGVEMTVYPCPIPKGTGVCPNCSPSWLESFAIFLMNQERQKRNLEVI' A
#
# COMPACT_ATOMS: atom_id res chain seq x y z
N MET A 1 -24.31 6.31 -11.57
CA MET A 1 -23.19 7.25 -11.80
C MET A 1 -22.38 7.51 -10.51
N LEU A 2 -21.88 6.46 -9.84
CA LEU A 2 -21.18 6.59 -8.55
C LEU A 2 -19.93 5.69 -8.42
N LYS A 3 -19.40 5.19 -9.55
CA LYS A 3 -18.27 4.23 -9.55
C LYS A 3 -16.93 4.83 -9.99
N GLU A 4 -16.88 6.12 -10.29
CA GLU A 4 -15.67 6.77 -10.84
C GLU A 4 -14.92 7.65 -9.84
N LYS A 5 -15.39 7.80 -8.59
CA LYS A 5 -14.87 8.87 -7.70
C LYS A 5 -13.72 8.52 -6.77
N ILE A 6 -13.22 7.27 -6.71
CA ILE A 6 -12.08 6.92 -5.84
C ILE A 6 -11.19 5.89 -6.53
N MET A 7 -10.56 6.28 -7.63
CA MET A 7 -9.32 5.65 -8.08
C MET A 7 -8.62 6.61 -9.03
N ARG A 8 -8.22 7.79 -8.54
CA ARG A 8 -7.16 8.52 -9.23
C ARG A 8 -5.93 7.64 -9.08
N THR A 9 -5.58 6.91 -10.14
CA THR A 9 -4.26 6.33 -10.33
C THR A 9 -3.30 7.48 -10.10
N ILE A 10 -2.72 7.57 -8.92
CA ILE A 10 -1.83 8.66 -8.59
C ILE A 10 -0.57 8.34 -9.41
N ASN A 11 -0.36 9.07 -10.51
CA ASN A 11 0.90 9.08 -11.25
C ASN A 11 1.95 9.73 -10.36
N LEU A 12 2.30 9.07 -9.25
CA LEU A 12 3.40 9.46 -8.39
C LEU A 12 4.65 8.84 -8.97
N THR A 13 5.68 9.65 -9.11
CA THR A 13 7.05 9.15 -9.21
C THR A 13 7.37 8.29 -7.97
N ILE A 14 8.35 7.37 -8.06
CA ILE A 14 8.77 6.55 -6.92
C ILE A 14 9.11 7.46 -5.72
N ASP A 15 9.78 8.58 -5.96
CA ASP A 15 10.14 9.56 -4.93
C ASP A 15 8.90 10.15 -4.24
N GLU A 16 7.85 10.46 -4.98
CA GLU A 16 6.60 10.94 -4.40
C GLU A 16 5.83 9.84 -3.68
N GLY A 17 5.91 8.60 -4.16
CA GLY A 17 5.34 7.42 -3.54
C GLY A 17 6.01 7.01 -2.22
N LEU A 18 7.26 7.41 -2.03
CA LEU A 18 8.04 7.22 -0.80
C LEU A 18 7.94 8.41 0.18
N ARG A 19 7.19 9.46 -0.15
CA ARG A 19 6.93 10.54 0.82
C ARG A 19 5.88 10.09 1.84
N PRO A 20 6.17 10.17 3.14
CA PRO A 20 5.18 9.84 4.16
C PRO A 20 4.04 10.86 4.13
N ILE A 21 2.80 10.38 4.20
CA ILE A 21 1.61 11.20 4.36
C ILE A 21 0.88 10.82 5.65
N LYS A 22 0.25 11.80 6.30
CA LYS A 22 -0.66 11.53 7.42
C LYS A 22 -2.05 11.21 6.89
N MET A 23 -2.69 10.20 7.47
CA MET A 23 -4.08 9.87 7.20
C MET A 23 -4.79 9.33 8.43
N THR A 24 -6.12 9.38 8.40
CA THR A 24 -6.99 8.86 9.45
C THR A 24 -7.75 7.64 8.92
N CYS A 25 -7.77 6.54 9.68
CA CYS A 25 -8.50 5.35 9.29
C CYS A 25 -10.01 5.65 9.25
N ALA A 26 -10.64 5.48 8.09
CA ALA A 26 -12.10 5.64 7.96
C ALA A 26 -12.91 4.62 8.80
N ARG A 27 -12.29 3.51 9.23
CA ARG A 27 -12.95 2.45 10.01
C ARG A 27 -12.85 2.63 11.52
N CYS A 28 -11.64 2.93 12.04
CA CYS A 28 -11.40 3.00 13.48
C CYS A 28 -10.95 4.37 13.98
N GLY A 29 -10.80 5.36 13.09
CA GLY A 29 -10.42 6.72 13.47
C GLY A 29 -8.95 6.93 13.87
N VAL A 30 -8.11 5.89 13.88
CA VAL A 30 -6.69 6.05 14.25
C VAL A 30 -5.96 6.91 13.22
N GLU A 31 -5.18 7.87 13.69
CA GLU A 31 -4.23 8.60 12.86
C GLU A 31 -2.96 7.77 12.64
N MET A 32 -2.47 7.77 11.41
CA MET A 32 -1.29 7.00 11.03
C MET A 32 -0.50 7.74 9.95
N THR A 33 0.79 7.43 9.88
CA THR A 33 1.64 7.84 8.76
C THR A 33 1.77 6.67 7.80
N VAL A 34 1.55 6.91 6.51
CA VAL A 34 1.64 5.87 5.48
C VAL A 34 2.49 6.34 4.30
N TYR A 35 3.00 5.36 3.55
CA TYR A 35 3.70 5.59 2.30
C TYR A 35 2.75 5.20 1.16
N PRO A 36 2.38 6.14 0.26
CA PRO A 36 1.35 5.92 -0.76
C PRO A 36 1.65 4.80 -1.76
N CYS A 37 2.91 4.42 -1.94
CA CYS A 37 3.30 3.51 -3.02
C CYS A 37 4.31 2.44 -2.58
N PRO A 38 4.16 1.18 -3.05
CA PRO A 38 2.97 0.55 -3.65
C PRO A 38 2.12 -0.23 -2.62
N ILE A 39 0.90 0.23 -2.31
CA ILE A 39 -0.04 -0.56 -1.47
C ILE A 39 -0.75 -1.60 -2.36
N PRO A 40 -0.65 -2.92 -2.09
CA PRO A 40 -1.33 -3.93 -2.89
C PRO A 40 -2.85 -3.75 -2.87
N LYS A 41 -3.50 -3.95 -4.01
CA LYS A 41 -4.96 -3.81 -4.14
C LYS A 41 -5.68 -4.76 -3.18
N GLY A 42 -6.69 -4.27 -2.48
CA GLY A 42 -7.48 -5.06 -1.52
C GLY A 42 -6.84 -5.18 -0.14
N THR A 43 -5.64 -4.60 0.07
CA THR A 43 -5.02 -4.50 1.39
C THR A 43 -5.32 -3.15 2.05
N GLY A 44 -5.27 -3.11 3.38
CA GLY A 44 -5.37 -1.89 4.17
C GLY A 44 -4.06 -1.63 4.90
N VAL A 45 -3.76 -0.36 5.20
CA VAL A 45 -2.51 0.08 5.87
C VAL A 45 -2.71 0.41 7.36
N CYS A 46 -3.94 0.29 7.85
CA CYS A 46 -4.25 0.60 9.24
C CYS A 46 -3.65 -0.46 10.17
N PRO A 47 -2.78 -0.09 11.14
CA PRO A 47 -2.20 -1.07 12.06
C PRO A 47 -3.25 -1.75 12.95
N ASN A 48 -4.35 -1.07 13.27
CA ASN A 48 -5.41 -1.63 14.11
C ASN A 48 -6.37 -2.54 13.32
N CYS A 49 -6.67 -2.19 12.06
CA CYS A 49 -7.65 -2.92 11.26
C CYS A 49 -7.02 -3.95 10.31
N SER A 50 -5.74 -3.81 10.03
CA SER A 50 -4.97 -4.62 9.09
C SER A 50 -3.54 -4.81 9.66
N PRO A 51 -3.39 -5.47 10.83
CA PRO A 51 -2.11 -5.56 11.53
C PRO A 51 -1.02 -6.28 10.71
N SER A 52 -1.40 -7.18 9.82
CA SER A 52 -0.50 -7.93 8.93
C SER A 52 -0.10 -7.17 7.66
N TRP A 53 -0.46 -5.88 7.53
CA TRP A 53 -0.19 -5.13 6.30
C TRP A 53 1.30 -4.99 6.00
N LEU A 54 2.13 -4.78 7.04
CA LEU A 54 3.59 -4.65 6.92
C LEU A 54 4.21 -5.93 6.36
N GLU A 55 3.80 -7.08 6.89
CA GLU A 55 4.23 -8.39 6.42
C GLU A 55 3.78 -8.63 4.97
N SER A 56 2.51 -8.37 4.67
CA SER A 56 1.95 -8.50 3.31
C SER A 56 2.67 -7.61 2.30
N PHE A 57 3.01 -6.37 2.71
CA PHE A 57 3.75 -5.43 1.88
C PHE A 57 5.20 -5.88 1.66
N ALA A 58 5.87 -6.37 2.70
CA ALA A 58 7.22 -6.93 2.57
C ALA A 58 7.25 -8.13 1.62
N ILE A 59 6.30 -9.07 1.75
CA ILE A 59 6.16 -10.22 0.85
C ILE A 59 5.93 -9.77 -0.59
N PHE A 60 5.07 -8.77 -0.81
CA PHE A 60 4.84 -8.21 -2.14
C PHE A 60 6.12 -7.66 -2.78
N LEU A 61 6.88 -6.82 -2.06
CA LEU A 61 8.13 -6.27 -2.57
C LEU A 61 9.18 -7.36 -2.83
N MET A 62 9.31 -8.32 -1.92
CA MET A 62 10.21 -9.46 -2.08
C MET A 62 9.84 -10.28 -3.33
N ASN A 63 8.56 -10.54 -3.56
CA ASN A 63 8.09 -11.29 -4.72
C ASN A 63 8.32 -10.54 -6.04
N GLN A 64 8.18 -9.20 -6.07
CA GLN A 64 8.56 -8.42 -7.25
C GLN A 64 10.06 -8.53 -7.55
N GLU A 65 10.93 -8.45 -6.55
CA GLU A 65 12.38 -8.58 -6.75
C GLU A 65 12.78 -10.00 -7.17
N ARG A 66 12.11 -11.03 -6.64
CA ARG A 66 12.34 -12.42 -7.02
C ARG A 66 11.94 -12.67 -8.47
N GLN A 67 10.79 -12.14 -8.90
CA GLN A 67 10.35 -12.23 -10.30
C GLN A 67 11.33 -11.56 -11.27
N LYS A 68 11.85 -10.36 -10.94
CA LYS A 68 12.89 -9.69 -11.77
C LYS A 68 14.15 -10.54 -11.95
N ARG A 69 14.42 -11.45 -11.01
CA ARG A 69 15.60 -12.34 -11.00
C ARG A 69 15.28 -13.76 -11.46
N ASN A 70 14.07 -14.02 -11.98
CA ASN A 70 13.61 -15.36 -12.37
C ASN A 70 13.65 -16.39 -11.22
N LEU A 71 13.34 -15.95 -10.00
CA LEU A 71 13.24 -16.80 -8.81
C LEU A 71 11.77 -17.08 -8.48
N GLU A 72 11.50 -18.25 -7.89
CA GLU A 72 10.17 -18.64 -7.39
C GLU A 72 9.68 -17.67 -6.31
N VAL A 73 8.40 -17.30 -6.27
CA VAL A 73 7.84 -16.41 -5.23
C VAL A 73 7.67 -17.15 -3.89
N ILE A 74 7.72 -16.41 -2.79
CA ILE A 74 7.45 -16.90 -1.42
C ILE A 74 6.02 -16.60 -0.99
#